data_AF-A0A931QQC5-F1
#
_entry.id   AF-A0A931QQC5-F1
#
_cell.length_a   1.000
_cell.length_b   1.000
_cell.length_c   1.000
_cell.angle_alpha   90.00
_cell.angle_beta   90.00
_cell.angle_gamma   90.00
#
_symmetry.space_group_name_H-M   'P 1'
#
loop_
_entity.id
_entity.type
_entity.pdbx_description
1 polymer ?
#
loop_
_entity_poly.entity_id
_entity_poly.type
_entity_poly.pdbx_seq_one_letter_code
_entity_poly.pdbx_strand_id
1 'polypeptide(L)'
;MNRKELNRNQTRFRDELLTSKNIAKIKEMFLRHHAQLHSTKVNNHSEWSYEDEILRELPELKVRFIPQKSNHSIAWCLWHLARVEDVTMNILVDGGEQILRQNNWLQRMNTRFISTGNGMLKEEVEELSVSINIEELKKYRIAVGKQTQSIVKDITMEKLKEKISGNRIERLYQEGALIESAKRIGDYWSKKNVAGLLLMPATRHNILHLNEANNLSERQK
;
A
#
# COMPACT_ATOMS: atom_id res chain seq x y z
N MET A 1 0.82 20.07 8.28
CA MET A 1 -0.03 19.19 7.44
C MET A 1 -1.04 18.48 8.34
N ASN A 2 -2.23 18.10 7.87
CA ASN A 2 -3.21 17.32 8.65
C ASN A 2 -4.08 16.44 7.75
N ARG A 3 -4.92 15.56 8.33
CA ARG A 3 -5.80 14.63 7.59
C ARG A 3 -6.74 15.31 6.58
N LYS A 4 -7.26 16.50 6.89
CA LYS A 4 -8.14 17.25 5.98
C LYS A 4 -7.38 17.71 4.74
N GLU A 5 -6.16 18.21 4.93
CA GLU A 5 -5.29 18.61 3.82
C GLU A 5 -4.78 17.41 3.02
N LEU A 6 -4.50 16.27 3.66
CA LEU A 6 -4.15 15.02 2.97
C LEU A 6 -5.24 14.58 1.98
N ASN A 7 -6.52 14.63 2.38
CA ASN A 7 -7.65 14.32 1.50
C ASN A 7 -7.79 15.33 0.37
N ARG A 8 -7.54 16.62 0.62
CA ARG A 8 -7.53 17.64 -0.43
C ARG A 8 -6.40 17.39 -1.43
N ASN A 9 -5.22 16.99 -0.98
CA ASN A 9 -4.10 16.63 -1.84
C ASN A 9 -4.44 15.43 -2.73
N GLN A 10 -5.13 14.41 -2.21
CA GLN A 10 -5.64 13.30 -3.02
C GLN A 10 -6.59 13.77 -4.13
N THR A 11 -7.51 14.69 -3.83
CA THR A 11 -8.43 15.25 -4.84
C THR A 11 -7.66 16.06 -5.88
N ARG A 12 -6.76 16.95 -5.46
CA ARG A 12 -5.91 17.74 -6.38
C ARG A 12 -5.06 16.84 -7.27
N PHE A 13 -4.46 15.78 -6.70
CA PHE A 13 -3.68 14.81 -7.47
C PHE A 13 -4.53 14.07 -8.50
N ARG A 14 -5.74 13.64 -8.13
CA ARG A 14 -6.69 13.04 -9.07
C ARG A 14 -7.00 13.98 -10.22
N ASP A 15 -7.36 15.22 -9.92
CA ASP A 15 -7.77 16.18 -10.94
C ASP A 15 -6.60 16.49 -11.88
N GLU A 16 -5.38 16.64 -11.35
CA GLU A 16 -4.17 16.82 -12.16
C GLU A 16 -3.90 15.58 -13.03
N LEU A 17 -3.94 14.37 -12.46
CA LEU A 17 -3.65 13.14 -13.20
C LEU A 17 -4.61 12.91 -14.37
N LEU A 18 -5.87 13.34 -14.24
CA LEU A 18 -6.89 13.17 -15.26
C LEU A 18 -6.88 14.26 -16.34
N THR A 19 -6.42 15.46 -16.02
CA THR A 19 -6.56 16.64 -16.91
C THR A 19 -5.23 17.12 -17.49
N SER A 20 -4.13 16.89 -16.78
CA SER A 20 -2.83 17.45 -17.14
C SER A 20 -2.14 16.66 -18.25
N LYS A 21 -1.39 17.40 -19.07
CA LYS A 21 -0.44 16.84 -20.04
C LYS A 21 1.01 16.97 -19.56
N ASN A 22 1.23 17.48 -18.34
CA ASN A 22 2.56 17.72 -17.78
C ASN A 22 2.96 16.56 -16.86
N ILE A 23 3.73 15.62 -17.40
CA ILE A 23 4.22 14.45 -16.66
C ILE A 23 5.08 14.83 -15.46
N ALA A 24 5.89 15.88 -15.54
CA ALA A 24 6.77 16.30 -14.45
C ALA A 24 5.94 16.75 -13.24
N LYS A 25 4.88 17.53 -13.48
CA LYS A 25 3.96 17.98 -12.43
C LYS A 25 3.18 16.81 -11.82
N ILE A 26 2.71 15.87 -12.65
CA ILE A 26 2.04 14.65 -12.17
C ILE A 26 2.97 13.85 -11.25
N LYS A 27 4.22 13.63 -11.67
CA LYS A 27 5.25 12.93 -10.88
C LYS A 27 5.50 13.63 -9.56
N GLU A 28 5.73 14.94 -9.58
CA GLU A 28 5.97 15.73 -8.37
C GLU A 28 4.80 15.61 -7.38
N MET A 29 3.57 15.77 -7.87
CA MET A 29 2.37 15.68 -7.03
C MET A 29 2.17 14.27 -6.47
N PHE A 30 2.37 13.22 -7.27
CA PHE A 30 2.33 11.84 -6.77
C PHE A 30 3.38 11.63 -5.70
N LEU A 31 4.65 11.95 -5.97
CA LEU A 31 5.77 11.68 -5.07
C LEU A 31 5.60 12.41 -3.73
N ARG A 32 5.14 13.67 -3.75
CA ARG A 32 4.85 14.42 -2.54
C ARG A 32 3.66 13.82 -1.77
N HIS A 33 2.59 13.45 -2.46
CA HIS A 33 1.41 12.89 -1.81
C HIS A 33 1.67 11.49 -1.24
N HIS A 34 2.36 10.64 -2.00
CA HIS A 34 2.76 9.29 -1.60
C HIS A 34 3.69 9.32 -0.37
N ALA A 35 4.63 10.26 -0.32
CA ALA A 35 5.51 10.45 0.85
C ALA A 35 4.73 10.79 2.13
N GLN A 36 3.62 11.53 2.03
CA GLN A 36 2.76 11.84 3.19
C GLN A 36 2.01 10.62 3.74
N LEU A 37 1.91 9.54 2.96
CA LEU A 37 1.20 8.30 3.28
C LEU A 37 2.13 7.18 3.77
N HIS A 38 3.43 7.42 3.77
CA HIS A 38 4.45 6.44 4.14
C HIS A 38 5.38 7.03 5.17
N SER A 39 6.14 6.19 5.88
CA SER A 39 7.19 6.68 6.76
C SER A 39 8.13 7.66 6.05
N THR A 40 8.54 8.71 6.76
CA THR A 40 9.57 9.68 6.32
C THR A 40 10.89 9.02 5.90
N LYS A 41 11.12 7.75 6.30
CA LYS A 41 12.28 6.95 5.86
C LYS A 41 12.20 6.48 4.40
N VAL A 42 11.06 6.63 3.72
CA VAL A 42 10.95 6.35 2.28
C VAL A 42 11.74 7.39 1.48
N ASN A 43 11.53 8.68 1.75
CA ASN A 43 12.22 9.79 1.10
C ASN A 43 12.04 11.12 1.87
N ASN A 44 12.66 12.17 1.35
CA ASN A 44 12.53 13.54 1.89
C ASN A 44 11.58 14.43 1.09
N HIS A 45 10.57 13.89 0.40
CA HIS A 45 9.57 14.68 -0.34
C HIS A 45 8.48 15.28 0.57
N SER A 46 8.41 14.89 1.84
CA SER A 46 7.60 15.55 2.86
C SER A 46 8.22 15.42 4.25
N GLU A 47 8.16 16.50 5.03
CA GLU A 47 8.57 16.50 6.45
C GLU A 47 7.51 15.87 7.38
N TRP A 48 6.28 15.66 6.88
CA TRP A 48 5.19 15.08 7.63
C TRP A 48 4.72 13.77 7.01
N SER A 49 4.52 12.76 7.86
CA SER A 49 4.00 11.45 7.49
C SER A 49 2.82 11.07 8.37
N TYR A 50 1.70 10.68 7.75
CA TYR A 50 0.53 10.22 8.47
C TYR A 50 0.78 8.87 9.16
N GLU A 51 1.52 7.98 8.53
CA GLU A 51 1.91 6.70 9.11
C GLU A 51 2.79 6.90 10.35
N ASP A 52 3.84 7.73 10.26
CA ASP A 52 4.71 8.00 11.41
C ASP A 52 3.93 8.68 12.55
N GLU A 53 2.92 9.51 12.25
CA GLU A 53 2.05 10.12 13.27
C GLU A 53 1.19 9.07 13.99
N ILE A 54 0.57 8.14 13.25
CA ILE A 54 -0.26 7.07 13.85
C ILE A 54 0.58 6.15 14.75
N LEU A 55 1.81 5.86 14.34
CA LEU A 55 2.69 4.91 15.02
C LEU A 55 3.57 5.56 16.10
N ARG A 56 3.58 6.88 16.22
CA ARG A 56 4.41 7.62 17.17
C ARG A 56 4.11 7.16 18.59
N GLU A 57 5.13 6.65 19.28
CA GLU A 57 5.06 6.18 20.67
C GLU A 57 3.98 5.12 20.92
N LEU A 58 3.52 4.42 19.87
CA LEU A 58 2.49 3.40 20.00
C LEU A 58 3.12 2.07 20.47
N PRO A 59 2.71 1.53 21.64
CA PRO A 59 3.25 0.27 22.13
C PRO A 59 2.95 -0.87 21.16
N GLU A 60 3.88 -1.80 21.00
CA GLU A 60 3.73 -2.93 20.08
C GLU A 60 2.45 -3.75 20.35
N LEU A 61 2.09 -3.95 21.62
CA LEU A 61 0.84 -4.61 22.00
C LEU A 61 -0.40 -3.96 21.35
N LYS A 62 -0.42 -2.63 21.24
CA LYS A 62 -1.52 -1.91 20.57
C LYS A 62 -1.49 -2.10 19.05
N VAL A 63 -0.30 -2.23 18.46
CA VAL A 63 -0.16 -2.49 17.02
C VAL A 63 -0.75 -3.87 16.66
N ARG A 64 -0.56 -4.86 17.54
CA ARG A 64 -1.02 -6.24 17.36
C ARG A 64 -2.49 -6.45 17.71
N PHE A 65 -3.03 -5.64 18.62
CA PHE A 65 -4.37 -5.84 19.17
C PHE A 65 -5.48 -5.71 18.11
N ILE A 66 -6.43 -6.65 18.13
CA ILE A 66 -7.67 -6.60 17.35
C ILE A 66 -8.83 -6.32 18.32
N PRO A 67 -9.42 -5.12 18.29
CA PRO A 67 -10.59 -4.81 19.12
C PRO A 67 -11.78 -5.73 18.82
N GLN A 68 -12.61 -6.02 19.83
CA GLN A 68 -13.74 -6.97 19.75
C GLN A 68 -14.76 -6.69 18.61
N LYS A 69 -14.86 -5.44 18.16
CA LYS A 69 -15.74 -5.00 17.05
C LYS A 69 -14.96 -4.60 15.78
N SER A 70 -13.70 -5.03 15.67
CA SER A 70 -12.84 -4.85 14.52
C SER A 70 -12.52 -6.21 13.90
N ASN A 71 -12.20 -6.21 12.61
CA ASN A 71 -11.68 -7.39 11.92
C ASN A 71 -10.15 -7.34 11.76
N HIS A 72 -9.53 -6.18 11.98
CA HIS A 72 -8.11 -5.96 11.71
C HIS A 72 -7.39 -5.32 12.90
N SER A 73 -6.09 -5.61 12.98
CA SER A 73 -5.11 -4.91 13.79
C SER A 73 -4.39 -3.85 12.96
N ILE A 74 -3.64 -2.96 13.61
CA ILE A 74 -2.77 -2.00 12.91
C ILE A 74 -1.65 -2.75 12.16
N ALA A 75 -1.13 -3.85 12.74
CA ALA A 75 -0.16 -4.73 12.08
C ALA A 75 -0.68 -5.24 10.74
N TRP A 76 -1.93 -5.74 10.71
CA TRP A 76 -2.57 -6.17 9.48
C TRP A 76 -2.76 -5.02 8.50
N CYS A 77 -3.21 -3.84 8.95
CA CYS A 77 -3.38 -2.67 8.06
C CYS A 77 -2.05 -2.31 7.36
N LEU A 78 -0.94 -2.25 8.09
CA LEU A 78 0.37 -1.93 7.52
C LEU A 78 0.86 -2.99 6.54
N TRP A 79 0.72 -4.28 6.90
CA TRP A 79 1.08 -5.40 6.03
C TRP A 79 0.22 -5.43 4.76
N HIS A 80 -1.10 -5.27 4.90
CA HIS A 80 -2.05 -5.21 3.80
C HIS A 80 -1.70 -4.10 2.81
N LEU A 81 -1.45 -2.89 3.31
CA LEU A 81 -1.06 -1.76 2.48
C LEU A 81 0.25 -2.03 1.72
N ALA A 82 1.26 -2.58 2.40
CA ALA A 82 2.53 -2.94 1.76
C ALA A 82 2.36 -4.02 0.68
N ARG A 83 1.57 -5.07 0.95
CA ARG A 83 1.33 -6.15 -0.01
C ARG A 83 0.55 -5.70 -1.24
N VAL A 84 -0.52 -4.93 -1.06
CA VAL A 84 -1.31 -4.38 -2.18
C VAL A 84 -0.43 -3.47 -3.04
N GLU A 85 0.36 -2.59 -2.43
CA GLU A 85 1.21 -1.67 -3.19
C GLU A 85 2.34 -2.42 -3.92
N ASP A 86 3.00 -3.38 -3.27
CA ASP A 86 4.05 -4.19 -3.88
C ASP A 86 3.54 -4.90 -5.15
N VAL A 87 2.41 -5.60 -5.03
CA VAL A 87 1.82 -6.34 -6.14
C VAL A 87 1.37 -5.42 -7.27
N THR A 88 0.66 -4.34 -6.93
CA THR A 88 0.11 -3.46 -7.96
C THR A 88 1.18 -2.64 -8.67
N MET A 89 2.21 -2.16 -7.96
CA MET A 89 3.25 -1.34 -8.56
C MET A 89 4.29 -2.20 -9.27
N ASN A 90 4.81 -3.25 -8.63
CA ASN A 90 5.87 -4.06 -9.22
C ASN A 90 5.37 -5.01 -10.31
N ILE A 91 4.26 -5.72 -10.10
CA ILE A 91 3.74 -6.64 -11.13
C ILE A 91 2.87 -5.92 -12.15
N LEU A 92 1.84 -5.19 -11.70
CA LEU A 92 0.83 -4.69 -12.65
C LEU A 92 1.30 -3.47 -13.43
N VAL A 93 1.96 -2.50 -12.78
CA VAL A 93 2.46 -1.29 -13.43
C VAL A 93 3.79 -1.54 -14.13
N ASP A 94 4.80 -1.98 -13.39
CA ASP A 94 6.16 -2.15 -13.93
C ASP A 94 6.29 -3.45 -14.75
N GLY A 95 5.80 -4.55 -14.21
CA GLY A 95 5.98 -5.89 -14.79
C GLY A 95 7.17 -6.66 -14.23
N GLY A 96 7.89 -6.07 -13.27
CA GLY A 96 9.01 -6.67 -12.57
C GLY A 96 8.60 -7.70 -11.51
N GLU A 97 9.52 -7.96 -10.59
CA GLU A 97 9.31 -8.86 -9.45
C GLU A 97 8.80 -8.12 -8.22
N GLN A 98 8.02 -8.81 -7.40
CA GLN A 98 7.60 -8.28 -6.10
C GLN A 98 8.80 -8.09 -5.19
N ILE A 99 8.81 -7.01 -4.42
CA ILE A 99 9.79 -6.83 -3.35
C ILE A 99 9.73 -8.00 -2.37
N LEU A 100 8.53 -8.56 -2.08
CA LEU A 100 8.36 -9.71 -1.17
C LEU A 100 9.27 -10.91 -1.50
N ARG A 101 9.56 -11.14 -2.79
CA ARG A 101 10.38 -12.28 -3.26
C ARG A 101 11.89 -12.05 -3.09
N GLN A 102 12.28 -10.83 -2.73
CA GLN A 102 13.67 -10.44 -2.52
C GLN A 102 14.01 -10.49 -1.02
N ASN A 103 15.30 -10.54 -0.69
CA ASN A 103 15.83 -10.33 0.66
C ASN A 103 15.13 -11.11 1.79
N ASN A 104 14.54 -12.27 1.49
CA ASN A 104 13.86 -13.16 2.43
C ASN A 104 12.80 -12.47 3.32
N TRP A 105 11.99 -11.55 2.76
CA TRP A 105 11.03 -10.77 3.55
C TRP A 105 10.01 -11.62 4.33
N LEU A 106 9.53 -12.74 3.78
CA LEU A 106 8.62 -13.63 4.51
C LEU A 106 9.23 -14.16 5.81
N GLN A 107 10.48 -14.61 5.75
CA GLN A 107 11.23 -15.09 6.91
C GLN A 107 11.50 -13.94 7.89
N ARG A 108 11.96 -12.79 7.39
CA ARG A 108 12.27 -11.62 8.23
C ARG A 108 11.04 -11.09 8.96
N MET A 109 9.93 -10.96 8.25
CA MET A 109 8.64 -10.57 8.83
C MET A 109 8.02 -11.68 9.66
N ASN A 110 8.56 -12.90 9.69
CA ASN A 110 7.97 -14.04 10.38
C ASN A 110 6.50 -14.28 9.97
N THR A 111 6.23 -14.37 8.66
CA THR A 111 4.88 -14.63 8.14
C THR A 111 4.92 -15.61 6.98
N ARG A 112 3.93 -16.50 6.94
CA ARG A 112 3.68 -17.40 5.81
C ARG A 112 2.73 -16.80 4.76
N PHE A 113 2.08 -15.69 5.08
CA PHE A 113 1.05 -15.10 4.23
C PHE A 113 1.67 -14.34 3.06
N ILE A 114 1.40 -14.81 1.84
CA ILE A 114 1.90 -14.24 0.59
C ILE A 114 0.86 -13.32 -0.07
N SER A 115 -0.42 -13.61 0.10
CA SER A 115 -1.50 -12.89 -0.57
C SER A 115 -1.55 -11.42 -0.16
N THR A 116 -2.38 -10.64 -0.84
CA THR A 116 -2.62 -9.24 -0.46
C THR A 116 -3.48 -9.11 0.79
N GLY A 117 -3.99 -10.19 1.38
CA GLY A 117 -4.85 -10.15 2.56
C GLY A 117 -6.34 -9.98 2.27
N ASN A 118 -6.72 -9.75 1.00
CA ASN A 118 -8.12 -9.75 0.61
C ASN A 118 -8.69 -11.16 0.78
N GLY A 119 -9.81 -11.28 1.49
CA GLY A 119 -10.45 -12.57 1.75
C GLY A 119 -9.76 -13.43 2.80
N MET A 120 -8.83 -12.87 3.60
CA MET A 120 -8.31 -13.56 4.78
C MET A 120 -9.43 -13.82 5.79
N LEU A 121 -9.38 -14.99 6.41
CA LEU A 121 -10.24 -15.36 7.52
C LEU A 121 -9.81 -14.62 8.79
N LYS A 122 -10.72 -14.50 9.75
CA LYS A 122 -10.45 -13.80 11.00
C LYS A 122 -9.27 -14.42 11.76
N GLU A 123 -9.21 -15.75 11.78
CA GLU A 123 -8.18 -16.53 12.45
C GLU A 123 -6.81 -16.31 11.78
N GLU A 124 -6.77 -16.12 10.46
CA GLU A 124 -5.54 -15.80 9.74
C GLU A 124 -5.06 -14.37 10.04
N VAL A 125 -5.99 -13.43 10.20
CA VAL A 125 -5.66 -12.06 10.63
C VAL A 125 -5.12 -12.06 12.06
N GLU A 126 -5.71 -12.84 12.96
CA GLU A 126 -5.23 -13.06 14.33
C GLU A 126 -3.82 -13.67 14.33
N GLU A 127 -3.59 -14.74 13.56
CA GLU A 127 -2.29 -15.39 13.40
C GLU A 127 -1.22 -14.40 12.91
N LEU A 128 -1.51 -13.65 11.84
CA LEU A 128 -0.60 -12.63 11.31
C LEU A 128 -0.29 -11.57 12.38
N SER A 129 -1.32 -11.06 13.06
CA SER A 129 -1.18 -9.96 14.02
C SER A 129 -0.31 -10.35 15.22
N VAL A 130 -0.42 -11.61 15.67
CA VAL A 130 0.39 -12.14 16.78
C VAL A 130 1.81 -12.46 16.35
N SER A 131 2.00 -13.06 15.18
CA SER A 131 3.30 -13.63 14.78
C SER A 131 4.24 -12.66 14.06
N ILE A 132 3.71 -11.67 13.33
CA ILE A 132 4.51 -10.85 12.43
C ILE A 132 5.55 -10.02 13.19
N ASN A 133 6.77 -9.94 12.67
CA ASN A 133 7.81 -9.03 13.14
C ASN A 133 7.51 -7.61 12.63
N ILE A 134 7.07 -6.74 13.54
CA ILE A 134 6.62 -5.37 13.23
C ILE A 134 7.75 -4.49 12.69
N GLU A 135 8.96 -4.63 13.21
CA GLU A 135 10.10 -3.83 12.75
C GLU A 135 10.52 -4.24 11.34
N GLU A 136 10.52 -5.53 11.02
CA GLU A 136 10.78 -6.01 9.66
C GLU A 136 9.63 -5.67 8.70
N LEU A 137 8.38 -5.66 9.17
CA LEU A 137 7.24 -5.17 8.40
C LEU A 137 7.38 -3.70 8.01
N LYS A 138 7.77 -2.83 8.95
CA LYS A 138 8.03 -1.41 8.65
C LYS A 138 9.14 -1.26 7.59
N LYS A 139 10.22 -2.04 7.71
CA LYS A 139 11.31 -2.05 6.71
C LYS A 139 10.85 -2.55 5.34
N TYR A 140 10.01 -3.59 5.30
CA TYR A 140 9.43 -4.10 4.06
C TYR A 140 8.57 -3.02 3.38
N ARG A 141 7.67 -2.37 4.14
CA ARG A 141 6.84 -1.28 3.64
C ARG A 141 7.66 -0.10 3.13
N ILE A 142 8.75 0.26 3.79
CA ILE A 142 9.70 1.28 3.30
C ILE A 142 10.34 0.85 1.97
N ALA A 143 10.76 -0.41 1.86
CA ALA A 143 11.35 -0.93 0.62
C ALA A 143 10.36 -0.89 -0.55
N VAL A 144 9.12 -1.31 -0.32
CA VAL A 144 8.02 -1.21 -1.30
C VAL A 144 7.79 0.25 -1.70
N GLY A 145 7.65 1.17 -0.73
CA GLY A 145 7.42 2.58 -1.02
C GLY A 145 8.56 3.23 -1.82
N LYS A 146 9.82 2.88 -1.54
CA LYS A 146 10.98 3.34 -2.32
C LYS A 146 10.92 2.84 -3.76
N GLN A 147 10.59 1.57 -3.95
CA GLN A 147 10.45 0.98 -5.27
C GLN A 147 9.31 1.60 -6.06
N THR A 148 8.13 1.80 -5.45
CA THR A 148 7.00 2.52 -6.06
C THR A 148 7.40 3.89 -6.59
N GLN A 149 8.16 4.64 -5.80
CA GLN A 149 8.62 5.97 -6.22
C GLN A 149 9.67 5.92 -7.32
N SER A 150 10.51 4.89 -7.34
CA SER A 150 11.43 4.66 -8.46
C SER A 150 10.65 4.43 -9.75
N ILE A 151 9.65 3.53 -9.73
CA ILE A 151 8.78 3.26 -10.88
C ILE A 151 8.10 4.55 -11.37
N VAL A 152 7.60 5.37 -10.45
CA VAL A 152 6.90 6.61 -10.82
C VAL A 152 7.86 7.68 -11.36
N LYS A 153 9.13 7.72 -10.90
CA LYS A 153 10.12 8.66 -11.47
C LYS A 153 10.36 8.40 -12.95
N ASP A 154 10.25 7.16 -13.40
CA ASP A 154 10.49 6.77 -14.80
C ASP A 154 9.21 6.72 -15.65
N ILE A 155 8.03 6.92 -15.05
CA ILE A 155 6.76 6.78 -15.77
C ILE A 155 6.55 7.83 -16.87
N THR A 156 5.91 7.45 -17.97
CA THR A 156 5.61 8.35 -19.10
C THR A 156 4.11 8.65 -19.20
N MET A 157 3.75 9.70 -19.97
CA MET A 157 2.33 10.00 -20.27
C MET A 157 1.63 8.85 -20.99
N GLU A 158 2.36 8.10 -21.81
CA GLU A 158 1.83 6.93 -22.52
C GLU A 158 1.55 5.79 -21.54
N LYS A 159 2.53 5.48 -20.68
CA LYS A 159 2.40 4.42 -19.67
C LYS A 159 1.21 4.65 -18.75
N LEU A 160 0.93 5.90 -18.35
CA LEU A 160 -0.25 6.25 -17.53
C LEU A 160 -1.58 5.80 -18.16
N LYS A 161 -1.68 5.77 -19.48
CA LYS A 161 -2.89 5.39 -20.22
C LYS A 161 -2.97 3.88 -20.47
N GLU A 162 -1.86 3.17 -20.36
CA GLU A 162 -1.76 1.73 -20.62
C GLU A 162 -2.72 0.94 -19.72
N LYS A 163 -3.48 0.03 -20.34
CA LYS A 163 -4.36 -0.91 -19.64
C LYS A 163 -3.54 -2.00 -18.99
N ILE A 164 -4.01 -2.51 -17.86
CA ILE A 164 -3.33 -3.62 -17.18
C ILE A 164 -3.51 -4.89 -18.01
N SER A 165 -2.38 -5.53 -18.34
CA SER A 165 -2.37 -6.77 -19.12
C SER A 165 -3.01 -7.92 -18.34
N GLY A 166 -3.82 -8.74 -19.03
CA GLY A 166 -4.43 -9.95 -18.48
C GLY A 166 -3.39 -10.93 -17.94
N ASN A 167 -2.27 -11.12 -18.65
CA ASN A 167 -1.18 -11.99 -18.21
C ASN A 167 -0.58 -11.54 -16.87
N ARG A 168 -0.52 -10.23 -16.61
CA ARG A 168 -0.04 -9.70 -15.32
C ARG A 168 -1.05 -9.95 -14.20
N ILE A 169 -2.34 -9.97 -14.49
CA ILE A 169 -3.38 -10.38 -13.53
C ILE A 169 -3.30 -11.87 -13.24
N GLU A 170 -3.16 -12.72 -14.26
CA GLU A 170 -2.98 -14.17 -14.11
C GLU A 170 -1.74 -14.50 -13.25
N ARG A 171 -0.63 -13.78 -13.48
CA ARG A 171 0.58 -13.88 -12.68
C ARG A 171 0.33 -13.64 -11.19
N LEU A 172 -0.62 -12.79 -10.80
CA LEU A 172 -0.95 -12.58 -9.38
C LEU A 172 -1.46 -13.86 -8.71
N TYR A 173 -2.26 -14.65 -9.42
CA TYR A 173 -2.77 -15.92 -8.90
C TYR A 173 -1.68 -16.99 -8.91
N GLN A 174 -0.88 -17.06 -9.97
CA GLN A 174 0.25 -18.00 -10.08
C GLN A 174 1.26 -17.79 -8.94
N GLU A 175 1.54 -16.54 -8.57
CA GLU A 175 2.45 -16.21 -7.48
C GLU A 175 1.78 -16.24 -6.09
N GLY A 176 0.50 -16.59 -5.99
CA GLY A 176 -0.26 -16.60 -4.73
C GLY A 176 -0.49 -15.21 -4.11
N ALA A 177 -0.25 -14.14 -4.88
CA ALA A 177 -0.48 -12.77 -4.47
C ALA A 177 -1.98 -12.43 -4.40
N LEU A 178 -2.79 -13.03 -5.28
CA LEU A 178 -4.24 -13.09 -5.14
C LEU A 178 -4.71 -14.53 -5.01
N ILE A 179 -5.76 -14.73 -4.23
CA ILE A 179 -6.43 -16.02 -4.02
C ILE A 179 -7.83 -15.99 -4.62
N GLU A 180 -8.42 -17.15 -4.89
CA GLU A 180 -9.72 -17.24 -5.59
C GLU A 180 -10.85 -16.51 -4.83
N SER A 181 -10.85 -16.56 -3.50
CA SER A 181 -11.82 -15.82 -2.67
C SER A 181 -11.73 -14.29 -2.85
N ALA A 182 -10.61 -13.79 -3.37
CA ALA A 182 -10.36 -12.38 -3.68
C ALA A 182 -10.53 -12.02 -5.17
N LYS A 183 -11.13 -12.89 -5.99
CA LYS A 183 -11.24 -12.70 -7.45
C LYS A 183 -11.78 -11.35 -7.89
N ARG A 184 -12.75 -10.81 -7.14
CA ARG A 184 -13.32 -9.47 -7.38
C ARG A 184 -12.27 -8.35 -7.41
N ILE A 185 -11.17 -8.51 -6.67
CA ILE A 185 -10.06 -7.55 -6.64
C ILE A 185 -9.23 -7.63 -7.93
N GLY A 186 -8.95 -8.85 -8.41
CA GLY A 186 -8.32 -9.04 -9.72
C GLY A 186 -9.17 -8.45 -10.86
N ASP A 187 -10.48 -8.70 -10.85
CA ASP A 187 -11.44 -8.13 -11.80
C ASP A 187 -11.50 -6.59 -11.73
N TYR A 188 -11.32 -6.04 -10.52
CA TYR A 188 -11.30 -4.59 -10.32
C TYR A 188 -10.02 -3.98 -10.90
N TRP A 189 -8.86 -4.58 -10.63
CA TRP A 189 -7.57 -4.09 -11.13
C TRP A 189 -7.41 -4.28 -12.65
N SER A 190 -7.93 -5.36 -13.23
CA SER A 190 -7.87 -5.61 -14.68
C SER A 190 -8.59 -4.54 -15.50
N LYS A 191 -9.62 -3.90 -14.93
CA LYS A 191 -10.37 -2.81 -15.58
C LYS A 191 -9.66 -1.46 -15.51
N LYS A 192 -8.55 -1.34 -14.78
CA LYS A 192 -7.79 -0.09 -14.62
C LYS A 192 -6.77 0.11 -15.74
N ASN A 193 -6.29 1.34 -15.82
CA ASN A 193 -5.00 1.67 -16.43
C ASN A 193 -4.01 2.00 -15.32
N VAL A 194 -2.75 2.24 -15.68
CA VAL A 194 -1.70 2.60 -14.71
C VAL A 194 -2.07 3.84 -13.89
N ALA A 195 -2.63 4.90 -14.50
CA ALA A 195 -3.12 6.06 -13.76
C ALA A 195 -4.16 5.69 -12.67
N GLY A 196 -5.06 4.76 -12.98
CA GLY A 196 -6.04 4.22 -12.03
C GLY A 196 -5.39 3.45 -10.88
N LEU A 197 -4.28 2.73 -11.12
CA LEU A 197 -3.53 2.05 -10.07
C LEU A 197 -2.74 3.02 -9.18
N LEU A 198 -2.22 4.12 -9.75
CA LEU A 198 -1.60 5.18 -8.95
C LEU A 198 -2.63 5.87 -8.05
N LEU A 199 -3.85 6.14 -8.53
CA LEU A 199 -4.88 6.84 -7.74
C LEU A 199 -5.50 6.02 -6.63
N MET A 200 -5.65 4.71 -6.84
CA MET A 200 -6.38 3.85 -5.91
C MET A 200 -5.41 3.06 -5.02
N PRO A 201 -4.79 1.94 -5.45
CA PRO A 201 -3.82 1.19 -4.64
C PRO A 201 -2.70 2.02 -4.01
N ALA A 202 -2.01 2.86 -4.79
CA ALA A 202 -0.80 3.54 -4.29
C ALA A 202 -1.08 4.79 -3.43
N THR A 203 -2.28 5.38 -3.51
CA THR A 203 -2.60 6.58 -2.72
C THR A 203 -3.93 6.49 -1.95
N ARG A 204 -5.09 6.47 -2.61
CA ARG A 204 -6.39 6.52 -1.92
C ARG A 204 -6.60 5.35 -0.96
N HIS A 205 -6.15 4.16 -1.33
CA HIS A 205 -6.21 2.95 -0.52
C HIS A 205 -5.37 3.08 0.77
N ASN A 206 -4.15 3.64 0.66
CA ASN A 206 -3.32 4.01 1.81
C ASN A 206 -4.09 4.92 2.78
N ILE A 207 -4.78 5.97 2.29
CA ILE A 207 -5.60 6.84 3.15
C ILE A 207 -6.69 6.04 3.90
N LEU A 208 -7.36 5.11 3.23
CA LEU A 208 -8.45 4.33 3.82
C LEU A 208 -7.96 3.48 5.00
N HIS A 209 -6.91 2.67 4.82
CA HIS A 209 -6.43 1.79 5.90
C HIS A 209 -5.55 2.50 6.93
N LEU A 210 -4.91 3.64 6.59
CA LEU A 210 -4.30 4.49 7.62
C LEU A 210 -5.36 5.17 8.49
N ASN A 211 -6.51 5.55 7.94
CA ASN A 211 -7.64 6.02 8.76
C ASN A 211 -8.18 4.92 9.67
N GLU A 212 -8.26 3.68 9.17
CA GLU A 212 -8.60 2.52 9.99
C GLU A 212 -7.59 2.34 11.13
N ALA A 213 -6.29 2.32 10.83
CA ALA A 213 -5.23 2.20 11.82
C ALA A 213 -5.27 3.33 12.86
N ASN A 214 -5.52 4.58 12.45
CA ASN A 214 -5.69 5.70 13.37
C ASN A 214 -6.89 5.50 14.30
N ASN A 215 -8.03 5.05 13.77
CA ASN A 215 -9.20 4.77 14.61
C ASN A 215 -8.92 3.63 15.61
N LEU A 216 -8.14 2.62 15.21
CA LEU A 216 -7.74 1.51 16.08
C LEU A 216 -6.77 1.97 17.18
N SER A 217 -5.87 2.92 16.89
CA SER A 217 -4.94 3.46 17.90
C SER A 217 -5.66 4.33 18.95
N GLU A 218 -6.73 5.04 18.54
CA GLU A 218 -7.54 5.88 19.43
C GLU A 218 -8.50 5.07 20.33
N ARG A 219 -9.06 3.96 19.84
CA ARG A 219 -10.08 3.13 20.55
C ARG A 219 -9.56 2.34 21.76
N GLN A 220 -8.28 2.47 22.09
CA GLN A 220 -7.61 1.73 23.15
C GLN A 220 -7.05 2.67 24.24
N LYS A 221 -7.75 3.79 24.50
CA LYS A 221 -7.57 4.61 25.71
C LYS A 221 -8.49 4.12 26.82
#